data_AF-A0A1G0C3L8-F1
#
_entry.id   AF-A0A1G0C3L8-F1
#
_cell.length_a   1.000
_cell.length_b   1.000
_cell.length_c   1.000
_cell.angle_alpha   90.00
_cell.angle_beta   90.00
_cell.angle_gamma   90.00
#
_symmetry.space_group_name_H-M   'P 1'
#
loop_
_entity.id
_entity.type
_entity.pdbx_description
1 polymer ?
#
loop_
_entity_poly.entity_id
_entity_poly.type
_entity_poly.pdbx_seq_one_letter_code
_entity_poly.pdbx_strand_id
1 'polypeptide(L)'
;MTSLDKGKPVPDAEVAVRDCKGKSYFQGRTDAQGILKIDRALPQLGSLPGCFNEYDRQYFVTARAGKDFSFVLSDWNEGIALWRFKPFRTDGWDRTSSMRSWIARCCAPVKRYT
;
A
#
# COMPACT_ATOMS: atom_id res chain seq x y z
N MET A 1 -4.33 -5.89 11.20
CA MET A 1 -3.90 -7.12 11.87
C MET A 1 -5.12 -7.84 12.38
N THR A 2 -5.21 -9.10 12.01
CA THR A 2 -6.33 -9.97 12.31
C THR A 2 -5.76 -11.30 12.79
N SER A 3 -6.38 -11.91 13.80
CA SER A 3 -5.99 -13.24 14.27
C SER A 3 -6.34 -14.29 13.22
N LEU A 4 -5.43 -15.23 12.94
CA LEU A 4 -5.66 -16.25 11.90
C LEU A 4 -6.77 -17.25 12.27
N ASP A 5 -6.84 -17.65 13.54
CA ASP A 5 -7.79 -18.64 14.06
C ASP A 5 -9.22 -18.10 14.15
N LYS A 6 -9.39 -16.85 14.58
CA LYS A 6 -10.72 -16.26 14.87
C LYS A 6 -11.19 -15.25 13.83
N GLY A 7 -10.31 -14.80 12.93
CA GLY A 7 -10.63 -13.72 11.99
C GLY A 7 -11.00 -12.39 12.64
N LYS A 8 -10.58 -12.14 13.90
CA LYS A 8 -10.92 -10.91 14.65
C LYS A 8 -9.77 -9.91 14.65
N PRO A 9 -10.05 -8.60 14.72
CA PRO A 9 -9.03 -7.58 14.88
C PRO A 9 -8.15 -7.82 16.10
N VAL A 10 -6.85 -7.54 15.96
CA VAL A 10 -5.89 -7.58 17.07
C VAL A 10 -5.40 -6.15 17.33
N PRO A 11 -5.86 -5.51 18.41
CA PRO A 11 -5.36 -4.20 18.80
C PRO A 11 -3.99 -4.31 19.46
N ASP A 12 -3.30 -3.18 19.56
CA ASP A 12 -2.06 -3.04 20.31
C ASP A 12 -0.96 -4.02 19.86
N ALA A 13 -0.98 -4.46 18.60
CA ALA A 13 0.07 -5.28 18.05
C ALA A 13 1.21 -4.38 17.55
N GLU A 14 2.43 -4.71 17.94
CA GLU A 14 3.62 -4.01 17.45
C GLU A 14 3.84 -4.36 15.99
N VAL A 15 3.96 -3.34 15.13
CA VAL A 15 4.22 -3.49 13.71
C VAL A 15 5.43 -2.66 13.32
N ALA A 16 6.31 -3.26 12.52
CA ALA A 16 7.50 -2.59 12.02
C ALA A 16 7.68 -2.86 10.53
N VAL A 17 7.99 -1.81 9.77
CA VAL A 17 8.27 -1.85 8.34
C VAL A 17 9.76 -1.63 8.13
N ARG A 18 10.42 -2.60 7.48
CA ARG A 18 11.86 -2.59 7.21
C ARG A 18 12.14 -2.87 5.73
N ASP A 19 13.33 -2.52 5.25
CA ASP A 19 13.86 -3.11 4.01
C ASP A 19 14.66 -4.39 4.30
N CYS A 20 15.13 -5.03 3.23
CA CYS A 20 15.90 -6.26 3.29
C CYS A 20 17.30 -6.11 3.93
N LYS A 21 17.79 -4.88 4.15
CA LYS A 21 18.99 -4.62 4.95
C LYS A 21 18.65 -4.33 6.42
N GLY A 22 17.38 -4.46 6.82
CA GLY A 22 16.92 -4.26 8.18
C GLY A 22 16.68 -2.80 8.56
N LYS A 23 16.84 -1.84 7.64
CA LYS A 23 16.58 -0.43 7.94
C LYS A 23 15.09 -0.25 8.21
N SER A 24 14.77 0.31 9.37
CA SER A 24 13.39 0.59 9.76
C SER A 24 12.91 1.91 9.13
N TYR A 25 11.77 1.86 8.44
CA TYR A 25 11.08 3.03 7.89
C TYR A 25 9.92 3.49 8.77
N PHE A 26 9.34 2.57 9.52
CA PHE A 26 8.22 2.83 10.41
C PHE A 26 8.15 1.78 11.52
N GLN A 27 7.70 2.21 12.70
CA GLN A 27 7.31 1.36 13.83
C GLN A 27 6.08 1.98 14.49
N GLY A 28 5.12 1.15 14.88
CA GLY A 28 3.89 1.60 15.52
C GLY A 28 3.07 0.44 16.06
N ARG A 29 1.86 0.75 16.54
CA ARG A 29 0.94 -0.24 17.10
C ARG A 29 -0.43 -0.13 16.44
N THR A 30 -1.12 -1.26 16.28
CA THR A 30 -2.46 -1.29 15.71
C THR A 30 -3.49 -0.67 16.67
N ASP A 31 -4.49 0.00 16.12
CA ASP A 31 -5.63 0.56 16.86
C ASP A 31 -6.65 -0.52 17.26
N ALA A 32 -7.77 -0.11 17.87
CA ALA A 32 -8.84 -1.00 18.33
C ALA A 32 -9.45 -1.85 17.18
N GLN A 33 -9.32 -1.40 15.94
CA GLN A 33 -9.79 -2.04 14.72
C GLN A 33 -8.71 -2.91 14.10
N GLY A 34 -7.56 -3.06 14.76
CA GLY A 34 -6.41 -3.79 14.26
C GLY A 34 -5.69 -3.05 13.12
N ILE A 35 -5.96 -1.76 12.90
CA ILE A 35 -5.39 -1.00 11.79
C ILE A 35 -4.17 -0.24 12.28
N LEU A 36 -3.11 -0.26 11.48
CA LEU A 36 -1.99 0.68 11.64
C LEU A 36 -2.00 1.61 10.44
N LYS A 37 -2.10 2.92 10.70
CA LYS A 37 -1.98 3.95 9.66
C LYS A 37 -0.56 4.51 9.64
N ILE A 38 -0.02 4.68 8.44
CA ILE A 38 1.28 5.30 8.19
C ILE A 38 1.03 6.56 7.38
N ASP A 39 0.98 7.72 8.05
CA ASP A 39 0.62 9.00 7.41
C ASP A 39 1.80 9.66 6.66
N ARG A 40 2.82 8.87 6.32
CA ARG A 40 3.98 9.31 5.55
C ARG A 40 4.20 8.38 4.37
N ALA A 41 4.62 8.97 3.25
CA ALA A 41 5.05 8.18 2.11
C ALA A 41 6.28 7.34 2.48
N LEU A 42 6.22 6.05 2.16
CA LEU A 42 7.39 5.17 2.15
C LEU A 42 8.14 5.38 0.82
N PRO A 43 9.47 5.17 0.80
CA PRO A 43 10.22 5.17 -0.46
C PRO A 43 9.63 4.24 -1.52
N GLN A 44 9.84 4.56 -2.79
CA GLN A 44 9.46 3.65 -3.87
C GLN A 44 10.32 2.38 -3.81
N LEU A 45 9.75 1.23 -4.20
CA LEU A 45 10.49 -0.05 -4.20
C LEU A 45 11.80 0.04 -5.00
N GLY A 46 11.80 0.80 -6.10
CA GLY A 46 12.99 1.03 -6.92
C GLY A 46 14.14 1.76 -6.21
N SER A 47 13.95 2.38 -5.04
CA SER A 47 15.04 2.98 -4.27
C SER A 47 15.50 2.13 -3.08
N LEU A 48 14.85 1.00 -2.83
CA LEU A 48 15.24 0.07 -1.77
C LEU A 48 16.45 -0.77 -2.17
N PRO A 49 17.25 -1.24 -1.19
CA PRO A 49 18.27 -2.24 -1.46
C PRO A 49 17.64 -3.54 -1.96
N GLY A 50 18.37 -4.25 -2.82
CA GLY A 50 18.04 -5.62 -3.19
C GLY A 50 18.08 -6.56 -1.98
N CYS A 51 17.22 -7.58 -2.00
CA CYS A 51 17.12 -8.62 -0.97
C CYS A 51 18.10 -9.76 -1.29
N PHE A 52 17.72 -10.67 -2.19
CA PHE A 52 18.65 -11.69 -2.71
C PHE A 52 19.49 -11.17 -3.89
N ASN A 53 18.91 -10.32 -4.73
CA ASN A 53 19.57 -9.66 -5.86
C ASN A 53 18.99 -8.25 -6.08
N GLU A 54 19.50 -7.50 -7.06
CA GLU A 54 19.10 -6.13 -7.36
C GLU A 54 17.68 -5.98 -7.94
N TYR A 55 17.04 -7.06 -8.37
CA TYR A 55 15.69 -7.09 -8.94
C TYR A 55 14.62 -7.41 -7.89
N ASP A 56 15.01 -8.01 -6.78
CA ASP A 56 14.13 -8.31 -5.64
C ASP A 56 14.21 -7.18 -4.61
N ARG A 57 13.28 -6.23 -4.67
CA ARG A 57 13.23 -5.05 -3.79
C ARG A 57 11.87 -4.96 -3.11
N GLN A 58 11.86 -5.05 -1.79
CA GLN A 58 10.63 -5.15 -1.04
C GLN A 58 10.73 -4.65 0.40
N TYR A 59 9.57 -4.34 0.95
CA TYR A 59 9.41 -4.15 2.39
C TYR A 59 9.17 -5.49 3.07
N PHE A 60 9.80 -5.63 4.23
CA PHE A 60 9.55 -6.69 5.19
C PHE A 60 8.77 -6.09 6.36
N VAL A 61 7.52 -6.51 6.51
CA VAL A 61 6.63 -6.04 7.58
C VAL A 61 6.48 -7.14 8.61
N THR A 62 6.83 -6.85 9.86
CA THR A 62 6.65 -7.77 10.99
C THR A 62 5.52 -7.28 11.87
N ALA A 63 4.73 -8.20 12.43
CA ALA A 63 3.72 -7.91 13.44
C ALA A 63 3.87 -8.85 14.64
N ARG A 64 3.77 -8.30 15.85
CA ARG A 64 3.90 -9.05 17.11
C ARG A 64 2.79 -8.68 18.10
N ALA A 65 2.14 -9.69 18.65
CA ALA A 65 1.16 -9.53 19.73
C ALA A 65 1.48 -10.55 20.84
N GLY A 66 2.12 -10.11 21.92
CA GLY A 66 2.58 -11.00 22.99
C GLY A 66 3.59 -12.05 22.49
N LYS A 67 3.14 -13.31 22.41
CA LYS A 67 3.93 -14.45 21.91
C LYS A 67 3.70 -14.73 20.43
N ASP A 68 2.63 -14.18 19.85
CA ASP A 68 2.29 -14.38 18.45
C ASP A 68 3.14 -13.46 17.57
N PHE A 69 3.58 -13.99 16.44
CA PHE A 69 4.40 -13.29 15.47
C PHE A 69 3.98 -13.66 14.06
N SER A 70 3.94 -12.68 13.18
CA SER A 70 3.74 -12.87 11.75
C SER A 70 4.57 -11.88 10.95
N PHE A 71 4.78 -12.19 9.68
CA PHE A 71 5.47 -11.32 8.76
C PHE A 71 4.86 -11.43 7.37
N VAL A 72 5.00 -10.36 6.59
CA VAL A 72 4.65 -10.33 5.16
C VAL A 72 5.71 -9.55 4.39
N LEU A 73 5.80 -9.89 3.11
CA LEU A 73 6.71 -9.32 2.15
C LEU A 73 5.89 -8.56 1.11
N SER A 74 6.27 -7.31 0.80
CA SER A 74 5.46 -6.48 -0.10
C SER A 74 5.38 -7.01 -1.52
N ASP A 75 6.37 -7.80 -1.96
CA ASP A 75 6.40 -8.41 -3.29
C ASP A 75 5.82 -9.85 -3.31
N TRP A 76 5.36 -10.37 -2.16
CA TRP A 76 4.73 -11.69 -2.12
C TRP A 76 3.37 -11.69 -2.83
N ASN A 77 3.26 -12.51 -3.88
CA ASN A 77 2.08 -12.57 -4.75
C ASN A 77 1.51 -13.99 -4.96
N GLU A 78 2.03 -15.00 -4.26
CA GLU A 78 1.62 -16.41 -4.44
C GLU A 78 0.37 -16.82 -3.65
N GLY A 79 -0.16 -15.96 -2.79
CA GLY A 79 -1.38 -16.22 -2.03
C GLY A 79 -2.64 -15.71 -2.72
N ILE A 80 -2.95 -14.42 -2.52
CA ILE A 80 -4.10 -13.74 -3.15
C ILE A 80 -3.61 -13.10 -4.45
N ALA A 81 -3.74 -13.83 -5.55
CA ALA A 81 -3.33 -13.34 -6.86
C ALA A 81 -4.33 -12.29 -7.41
N LEU A 82 -3.84 -11.09 -7.70
CA LEU A 82 -4.63 -9.94 -8.17
C LEU A 82 -5.54 -10.26 -9.36
N TRP A 83 -5.12 -11.13 -10.29
CA TRP A 83 -5.90 -11.47 -11.50
C TRP A 83 -7.26 -12.11 -11.17
N ARG A 84 -7.39 -12.78 -10.01
CA ARG A 84 -8.65 -13.39 -9.58
C ARG A 84 -9.74 -12.36 -9.25
N PHE A 85 -9.33 -11.11 -9.02
CA PHE A 85 -10.21 -10.03 -8.57
C PHE A 85 -10.37 -8.90 -9.61
N LYS A 86 -9.83 -9.08 -10.82
CA LYS A 86 -9.90 -8.13 -11.96
C LYS A 86 -9.80 -6.63 -11.54
N PRO A 87 -8.74 -6.19 -10.85
CA PRO A 87 -8.61 -4.79 -10.44
C PRO A 87 -8.32 -3.83 -11.60
N PHE A 88 -7.86 -4.33 -12.75
CA PHE A 88 -7.70 -3.53 -13.96
C PHE A 88 -9.07 -3.33 -14.63
N ARG A 89 -9.75 -2.21 -14.33
CA ARG A 89 -10.61 -1.62 -15.36
C ARG A 89 -9.68 -1.16 -16.48
N THR A 90 -9.87 -1.77 -17.64
CA THR A 90 -9.20 -1.38 -18.88
C THR A 90 -9.95 -0.22 -19.51
N ASP A 91 -9.87 0.96 -18.92
CA ASP A 91 -10.03 2.22 -19.64
C ASP A 91 -8.66 2.64 -20.17
N GLY A 92 -8.30 2.03 -21.31
CA GLY A 92 -7.41 2.63 -22.31
C GLY A 92 -5.91 2.65 -21.99
N TRP A 93 -5.20 1.64 -22.48
CA TRP A 93 -3.87 1.88 -23.03
C TRP A 93 -4.01 2.81 -24.24
N ASP A 94 -3.95 4.13 -24.05
CA ASP A 94 -3.63 5.08 -25.12
C ASP A 94 -2.17 5.50 -24.99
N ARG A 95 -1.33 4.98 -25.89
CA ARG A 95 0.09 5.32 -26.00
C ARG A 95 0.33 6.67 -26.72
N THR A 96 -0.70 7.49 -26.93
CA THR A 96 -0.62 8.67 -27.80
C THR A 96 -1.60 9.77 -27.39
N SER A 97 -1.41 10.41 -26.24
CA SER A 97 -1.95 11.76 -26.05
C SER A 97 -1.00 12.61 -25.21
N SER A 98 -0.03 13.16 -25.95
CA SER A 98 0.38 14.55 -25.88
C SER A 98 0.07 15.27 -24.56
N MET A 99 1.14 15.51 -23.80
CA MET A 99 1.33 16.75 -23.06
C MET A 99 0.76 17.94 -23.84
N ARG A 100 -0.46 18.39 -23.52
CA ARG A 100 -1.07 19.66 -23.96
C ARG A 100 -2.29 19.97 -23.10
N SER A 101 -2.22 21.12 -22.42
CA SER A 101 -3.35 21.91 -21.89
C SER A 101 -4.19 21.25 -20.79
N TRP A 102 -3.97 21.50 -19.49
CA TRP A 102 -4.09 22.79 -18.81
C TRP A 102 -5.11 23.75 -19.44
N ILE A 103 -6.13 24.07 -18.62
CA ILE A 103 -7.11 25.16 -18.72
C ILE A 103 -8.36 24.88 -19.58
N ALA A 104 -9.49 24.69 -18.88
CA ALA A 104 -10.80 25.34 -19.11
C ALA A 104 -12.01 24.38 -19.01
N ARG A 105 -12.72 24.38 -17.86
CA ARG A 105 -14.19 24.39 -17.79
C ARG A 105 -14.71 24.47 -16.34
N CYS A 106 -14.48 25.60 -15.68
CA CYS A 106 -15.28 26.03 -14.52
C CYS A 106 -15.69 27.49 -14.73
N CYS A 107 -16.55 27.73 -15.73
CA CYS A 107 -17.38 28.93 -15.82
C CYS A 107 -18.44 28.70 -16.88
N ALA A 108 -19.63 28.27 -16.46
CA ALA A 108 -20.86 28.46 -17.23
C ALA A 108 -21.66 29.57 -16.55
N PRO A 109 -22.20 30.57 -17.28
CA PRO A 109 -23.03 31.60 -16.68
C PRO A 109 -24.45 31.07 -16.40
N VAL A 110 -24.94 31.30 -15.19
CA VAL A 110 -26.34 31.08 -14.79
C VAL A 110 -27.20 32.18 -15.44
N LYS A 111 -28.05 31.81 -16.41
CA LYS A 111 -29.12 32.70 -16.89
C LYS A 111 -30.26 32.70 -15.87
N ARG A 112 -30.48 33.84 -15.20
CA ARG A 112 -31.76 34.16 -14.54
C ARG A 112 -32.72 34.70 -15.60
N TYR A 113 -33.92 34.14 -15.67
CA TYR A 113 -35.08 34.77 -16.29
C TYR A 113 -36.09 35.09 -15.19
N THR A 114 -36.46 36.37 -15.12
CA THR A 114 -37.73 36.86 -14.55
C THR A 114 -38.90 36.42 -15.40
#